data_AF-A0A3B9EHE1-F1
#
_entry.id   AF-A0A3B9EHE1-F1
#
_cell.length_a   1.000
_cell.length_b   1.000
_cell.length_c   1.000
_cell.angle_alpha   90.00
_cell.angle_beta   90.00
_cell.angle_gamma   90.00
#
_symmetry.space_group_name_H-M   'P 1'
#
loop_
_entity.id
_entity.type
_entity.pdbx_description
1 polymer ?
#
loop_
_entity_poly.entity_id
_entity_poly.type
_entity_poly.pdbx_seq_one_letter_code
_entity_poly.pdbx_strand_id
1 'polypeptide(L)' 'MARKTRIIDPRTVNRGGRRRLTRNEKVGAASLATLLAVAAVGVVAGLVIDRLLDFDDALDAGGEWDEGGGVYTRWM' A
#
# COMPACT_ATOMS: atom_id res chain seq x y z
N MET A 1 -18.71 -11.94 -55.75
CA MET A 1 -17.54 -12.02 -54.86
C MET A 1 -17.83 -11.23 -53.59
N ALA A 2 -18.05 -11.90 -52.45
CA ALA A 2 -18.44 -11.26 -51.20
C ALA A 2 -17.23 -10.72 -50.44
N ARG A 3 -17.13 -9.41 -50.27
CA ARG A 3 -16.07 -8.74 -49.50
C ARG A 3 -16.33 -8.98 -48.01
N LYS A 4 -15.71 -10.01 -47.44
CA LYS A 4 -15.77 -10.34 -46.01
C LYS A 4 -15.09 -9.22 -45.21
N THR A 5 -15.88 -8.28 -44.67
CA THR A 5 -15.42 -7.24 -43.74
C THR A 5 -14.96 -7.91 -42.46
N ARG A 6 -13.65 -8.09 -42.32
CA ARG A 6 -13.02 -8.55 -41.09
C ARG A 6 -13.15 -7.41 -40.07
N ILE A 7 -14.10 -7.50 -39.16
CA ILE A 7 -14.22 -6.60 -38.02
C ILE A 7 -12.98 -6.83 -37.17
N ILE A 8 -12.05 -5.88 -37.21
CA ILE A 8 -10.84 -5.92 -36.40
C ILE A 8 -11.27 -5.55 -34.97
N ASP A 9 -11.45 -6.55 -34.12
CA ASP A 9 -11.79 -6.35 -32.71
C ASP A 9 -10.59 -5.69 -32.00
N PRO A 10 -10.73 -4.46 -31.48
CA PRO A 10 -9.64 -3.75 -30.80
C PRO A 10 -9.11 -4.51 -29.58
N ARG A 11 -9.89 -5.44 -29.00
CA ARG A 11 -9.45 -6.30 -27.89
C ARG A 11 -8.42 -7.35 -28.33
N THR A 12 -8.40 -7.72 -29.61
CA THR A 12 -7.49 -8.74 -30.16
C THR A 12 -6.14 -8.18 -30.63
N VAL A 13 -6.10 -6.89 -30.99
CA VAL A 13 -4.87 -6.20 -31.45
C VAL A 13 -3.85 -6.02 -30.33
N ASN A 14 -4.29 -6.02 -29.08
CA ASN A 14 -3.43 -5.76 -27.92
C ASN A 14 -2.73 -6.99 -27.33
N ARG A 15 -2.90 -8.20 -27.92
CA ARG A 15 -2.39 -9.43 -27.32
C ARG A 15 -1.01 -9.89 -27.82
N GLY A 16 -0.39 -9.25 -28.81
CA GLY A 16 0.76 -9.87 -29.48
C GLY A 16 1.75 -8.98 -30.25
N GLY A 17 1.77 -7.67 -30.06
CA GLY A 17 2.72 -6.81 -30.78
C GLY A 17 3.23 -5.69 -29.91
N ARG A 18 4.55 -5.44 -29.93
CA ARG A 18 5.20 -4.22 -29.41
C ARG A 18 4.68 -2.99 -30.15
N ARG A 19 3.42 -2.65 -29.95
CA ARG A 19 2.80 -1.45 -30.48
C ARG A 19 3.33 -0.30 -29.63
N ARG A 20 3.91 0.72 -30.26
CA ARG A 20 4.33 1.93 -29.54
C ARG A 20 3.12 2.50 -28.83
N LEU A 21 3.18 2.57 -27.50
CA LEU A 21 2.18 3.20 -26.67
C LEU A 21 1.95 4.64 -27.14
N THR A 22 0.67 4.99 -27.33
CA THR A 22 0.24 6.36 -27.58
C THR A 22 0.56 7.24 -26.37
N ARG A 23 0.64 8.56 -26.57
CA ARG A 23 0.96 9.51 -25.49
C ARG A 23 -0.02 9.39 -24.31
N ASN A 24 -1.29 9.17 -24.61
CA ASN A 24 -2.35 9.02 -23.60
C ASN A 24 -2.21 7.73 -22.80
N GLU A 25 -1.86 6.61 -23.45
CA GLU A 25 -1.62 5.34 -22.73
C GLU A 25 -0.40 5.43 -21.81
N LYS A 26 0.66 6.15 -22.20
CA LYS A 26 1.82 6.39 -21.33
C LYS A 26 1.45 7.20 -20.09
N VAL A 27 0.69 8.29 -20.27
CA VAL A 27 0.22 9.11 -19.15
C VAL A 27 -0.69 8.30 -18.24
N GLY A 28 -1.62 7.52 -18.82
CA GLY A 28 -2.50 6.62 -18.06
C GLY A 28 -1.72 5.61 -17.22
N ALA A 29 -0.72 4.95 -17.81
CA ALA A 29 0.14 4.01 -17.09
C ALA A 29 0.97 4.68 -15.98
N ALA A 30 1.53 5.86 -16.26
CA ALA A 30 2.29 6.62 -15.26
C ALA A 30 1.40 7.05 -14.08
N SER A 31 0.19 7.56 -14.36
CA SER A 31 -0.76 7.93 -13.31
C SER A 31 -1.16 6.73 -12.46
N LEU A 32 -1.44 5.58 -13.08
CA LEU A 32 -1.74 4.35 -12.34
C LEU A 32 -0.56 3.90 -11.46
N ALA A 33 0.66 3.95 -12.00
CA ALA A 33 1.86 3.62 -11.23
C ALA A 33 2.04 4.54 -10.02
N THR A 34 1.79 5.84 -10.17
CA THR A 34 1.83 6.79 -9.05
C THR A 34 0.79 6.46 -7.99
N LEU A 35 -0.45 6.15 -8.39
CA LEU A 35 -1.50 5.77 -7.43
C LEU A 35 -1.13 4.51 -6.65
N LEU A 36 -0.57 3.50 -7.34
CA LEU A 36 -0.10 2.28 -6.69
C LEU A 36 1.07 2.54 -5.73
N ALA A 37 2.00 3.43 -6.10
CA ALA A 37 3.11 3.82 -5.23
C ALA A 37 2.61 4.52 -3.96
N VAL A 38 1.67 5.47 -4.09
CA VAL A 38 1.07 6.16 -2.93
C VAL A 38 0.32 5.18 -2.04
N ALA A 39 -0.43 4.24 -2.63
CA ALA A 39 -1.12 3.19 -1.87
C ALA A 39 -0.13 2.31 -1.08
N ALA A 40 0.98 1.90 -1.72
CA ALA A 40 2.02 1.13 -1.05
C ALA A 40 2.67 1.89 0.11
N VAL A 41 2.91 3.20 -0.06
CA VAL A 41 3.43 4.07 1.02
C VAL A 41 2.44 4.10 2.20
N GLY A 42 1.13 4.22 1.93
CA GLY A 42 0.11 4.18 2.98
C GLY A 42 0.12 2.85 3.76
N VAL A 43 0.30 1.72 3.07
CA VAL A 43 0.43 0.41 3.73
C VAL A 43 1.66 0.35 4.61
N VAL A 44 2.83 0.79 4.12
CA VAL A 44 4.06 0.80 4.92
C VAL A 44 3.92 1.73 6.12
N ALA A 45 3.32 2.90 5.96
CA ALA A 45 3.07 3.82 7.07
C ALA A 45 2.15 3.19 8.12
N GLY A 46 1.08 2.50 7.70
CA GLY A 46 0.21 1.75 8.60
C GLY A 46 0.96 0.69 9.39
N LEU A 47 1.82 -0.10 8.73
CA LEU A 47 2.66 -1.11 9.39
C LEU A 47 3.66 -0.49 10.39
N VAL A 48 4.24 0.66 10.06
CA VAL A 48 5.15 1.36 10.98
C VAL A 48 4.39 1.85 12.21
N ILE A 49 3.21 2.44 12.03
CA ILE A 49 2.37 2.92 13.13
C ILE A 49 1.92 1.74 14.01
N ASP A 50 1.40 0.68 13.40
CA ASP A 50 1.03 -0.57 14.08
C ASP A 50 2.16 -1.07 14.98
N ARG A 51 3.39 -1.10 14.46
CA ARG A 51 4.55 -1.52 15.27
C ARG A 51 4.93 -0.54 16.36
N LEU A 52 4.82 0.76 16.13
CA LEU A 52 5.08 1.76 17.16
C LEU A 52 4.04 1.67 18.29
N LEU A 53 2.78 1.40 17.97
CA LEU A 53 1.72 1.18 18.95
C LEU A 53 1.91 -0.15 19.68
N ASP A 54 2.26 -1.23 18.99
CA ASP A 54 2.61 -2.52 19.63
C ASP A 54 3.82 -2.35 20.58
N PHE A 55 4.80 -1.52 20.24
CA PHE A 55 5.92 -1.19 21.13
C PHE A 55 5.48 -0.36 22.34
N ASP A 56 4.55 0.58 22.16
CA ASP A 56 3.96 1.35 23.25
C ASP A 56 3.21 0.43 24.21
N ASP A 57 2.37 -0.48 23.71
CA ASP A 57 1.69 -1.50 24.51
C ASP A 57 2.69 -2.45 25.23
N ALA A 58 3.80 -2.82 24.59
CA ALA A 58 4.84 -3.62 25.22
C ALA A 58 5.65 -2.85 26.29
N LEU A 59 5.78 -1.52 26.14
CA LEU A 59 6.39 -0.64 27.14
C LEU A 59 5.43 -0.33 28.30
N ASP A 60 4.12 -0.21 28.02
CA ASP A 60 3.05 -0.03 29.02
C ASP A 60 2.74 -1.35 29.77
N ALA A 61 2.97 -2.51 29.14
CA ALA A 61 3.06 -3.80 29.84
C ALA A 61 4.28 -3.87 30.79
N GLY A 62 5.30 -3.03 30.54
CA GLY A 62 6.36 -2.67 31.48
C GLY A 62 5.90 -1.70 32.58
N GLY A 63 4.59 -1.47 32.74
CA GLY A 63 3.92 -0.75 33.81
C GLY A 63 3.20 -1.63 34.85
N GLU A 64 3.16 -2.96 34.70
CA GLU A 64 2.72 -3.86 35.81
C GLU A 64 3.70 -3.89 37.00
N TRP A 65 4.75 -3.06 36.94
CA TRP A 65 5.80 -2.92 37.94
C TRP A 65 5.34 -2.20 39.22
N ASP A 66 4.03 -1.98 39.42
CA ASP A 66 3.50 -1.58 40.73
C ASP A 66 2.07 -2.08 41.01
N GLU A 67 1.84 -3.38 40.90
CA GLU A 67 0.76 -4.04 41.65
C GLU A 67 1.28 -4.74 42.93
N GLY A 68 2.56 -4.53 43.29
CA GLY A 68 3.18 -5.19 44.43
C GLY A 68 4.33 -4.46 45.12
N GLY A 69 4.56 -3.18 44.82
CA GLY A 69 5.77 -2.46 45.21
C GLY A 69 5.51 -1.19 46.00
N GLY A 70 4.58 -1.27 46.97
CA GLY A 70 4.14 -0.14 47.78
C GLY A 70 5.24 0.89 48.04
N VAL A 71 5.02 2.10 47.52
CA VAL A 71 5.75 3.30 47.90
C VAL A 71 5.75 3.37 49.42
N TYR A 72 6.82 2.87 50.02
CA TYR A 72 7.05 2.97 51.45
C TYR A 72 7.12 4.46 51.75
N THR A 73 6.13 4.93 52.50
CA THR A 73 6.14 6.19 53.19
C THR A 73 7.42 6.29 54.02
N ARG A 74 8.36 7.13 53.58
CA ARG A 74 9.41 7.65 54.47
C ARG A 74 9.57 9.15 54.29
N TRP A 75 8.52 9.86 54.67
CA TRP A 75 8.67 11.22 55.19
C TRP A 75 8.62 11.08 56.70
N MET A 76 9.79 11.21 57.32
CA MET A 76 9.93 11.59 58.72
C MET A 76 9.47 13.04 58.90
#